data_AF-A0AAW3WP78-F1
#
_entry.id   AF-A0AAW3WP78-F1
#
_cell.length_a   1.000
_cell.length_b   1.000
_cell.length_c   1.000
_cell.angle_alpha   90.00
_cell.angle_beta   90.00
_cell.angle_gamma   90.00
#
_symmetry.space_group_name_H-M   'P 1'
#
loop_
_entity.id
_entity.type
_entity.pdbx_description
1 polymer ?
#
loop_
_entity_poly.entity_id
_entity_poly.type
_entity_poly.pdbx_seq_one_letter_code
_entity_poly.pdbx_strand_id
1 'polypeptide(L)'
;MKYALGPVLYYWPNSEIEAFYQQAISSSADIIYLGESVCTKRREMKVGDWLALAQEIAKSGKQVVISTLALLQAPSELNELKRYVENGEFLIEANDLGTVNMAADRGLPFVAGHALNCYNAYTLRLLHKQGMMRWCMPVELSRDWLANLLQQCDELGFRQGFEVEVLSYGHLPLAYSARCFTARSENRGKDECETCCIKYPQGRIVNSQENQQVFVLNGIQTMSGYCYNLGNELTSMQELVDIVRLSPQGVETLAMLDSFRANEQGQQPLTLTDHTECNGYWRRVAGLELVQ
;
A
#
# COMPACT_ATOMS: atom_id res chain seq x y z
N MET A 1 15.93 -2.39 9.34
CA MET A 1 14.83 -2.65 8.39
C MET A 1 15.03 -1.78 7.16
N LYS A 2 14.41 -2.10 6.03
CA LYS A 2 14.32 -1.17 4.88
C LYS A 2 13.08 -0.29 5.02
N TYR A 3 13.09 0.87 4.39
CA TYR A 3 11.94 1.78 4.37
C TYR A 3 11.43 1.95 2.95
N ALA A 4 10.12 1.76 2.77
CA ALA A 4 9.44 1.86 1.51
C ALA A 4 8.47 3.04 1.47
N LEU A 5 8.42 3.72 0.33
CA LEU A 5 7.34 4.64 0.00
C LEU A 5 6.32 3.91 -0.87
N GLY A 6 5.09 3.76 -0.38
CA GLY A 6 3.99 3.12 -1.11
C GLY A 6 3.54 3.93 -2.34
N PRO A 7 2.66 3.37 -3.19
CA PRO A 7 2.11 4.12 -4.31
C PRO A 7 1.17 5.21 -3.81
N VAL A 8 1.07 6.32 -4.53
CA VAL A 8 0.05 7.34 -4.28
C VAL A 8 -1.34 6.72 -4.49
N LEU A 9 -2.14 6.63 -3.42
CA LEU A 9 -3.48 6.04 -3.49
C LEU A 9 -4.56 7.02 -3.94
N TYR A 10 -4.35 8.33 -3.76
CA TYR A 10 -5.34 9.36 -4.09
C TYR A 10 -5.25 9.78 -5.55
N TYR A 11 -6.30 10.44 -6.05
CA TYR A 11 -6.27 10.96 -7.42
C TYR A 11 -5.70 12.37 -7.43
N TRP A 12 -4.40 12.49 -7.70
CA TRP A 12 -3.70 13.76 -7.89
C TRP A 12 -3.53 14.09 -9.37
N PRO A 13 -3.43 15.39 -9.72
CA PRO A 13 -3.03 15.81 -11.05
C PRO A 13 -1.65 15.27 -11.46
N ASN A 14 -1.42 15.04 -12.74
CA ASN A 14 -0.14 14.48 -13.23
C ASN A 14 1.07 15.30 -12.78
N SER A 15 1.00 16.64 -12.88
CA SER A 15 2.10 17.50 -12.45
C SER A 15 2.45 17.36 -10.98
N GLU A 16 1.47 17.07 -10.12
CA GLU A 16 1.71 16.82 -8.70
C GLU A 16 2.31 15.43 -8.46
N ILE A 17 1.87 14.41 -9.20
CA ILE A 17 2.46 13.07 -9.19
C ILE A 17 3.94 13.14 -9.59
N GLU A 18 4.25 13.76 -10.73
CA GLU A 18 5.61 13.93 -11.22
C GLU A 18 6.46 14.69 -10.20
N ALA A 19 5.98 15.84 -9.70
CA ALA A 19 6.71 16.64 -8.71
C ALA A 19 6.94 15.89 -7.39
N PHE A 20 5.99 15.06 -6.95
CA PHE A 20 6.13 14.22 -5.76
C PHE A 20 7.22 13.16 -5.95
N TYR A 21 7.19 12.41 -7.06
CA TYR A 21 8.20 11.37 -7.29
C TYR A 21 9.59 11.93 -7.59
N GLN A 22 9.71 13.10 -8.23
CA GLN A 22 10.99 13.79 -8.37
C GLN A 22 11.61 14.14 -7.02
N GLN A 23 10.80 14.53 -6.03
CA GLN A 23 11.27 14.72 -4.65
C GLN A 23 11.54 13.38 -3.96
N ALA A 24 10.75 12.34 -4.24
CA ALA A 24 10.96 11.01 -3.66
C ALA A 24 12.30 10.39 -4.07
N ILE A 25 12.85 10.75 -5.24
CA ILE A 25 14.20 10.34 -5.69
C ILE A 25 15.29 10.71 -4.68
N SER A 26 15.20 11.86 -4.03
CA SER A 26 16.19 12.29 -3.03
C SER A 26 15.81 11.91 -1.59
N SER A 27 14.64 11.29 -1.38
CA SER A 27 14.20 10.85 -0.06
C SER A 27 15.06 9.71 0.50
N SER A 28 14.90 9.42 1.78
CA SER A 28 15.53 8.28 2.43
C SER A 28 14.87 6.93 2.14
N ALA A 29 13.87 6.83 1.26
CA ALA A 29 13.29 5.53 0.91
C ALA A 29 14.29 4.61 0.19
N ASP A 30 14.35 3.34 0.57
CA ASP A 30 15.10 2.28 -0.13
C ASP A 30 14.31 1.74 -1.32
N ILE A 31 12.98 1.73 -1.18
CA ILE A 31 12.03 1.12 -2.13
C ILE A 31 10.95 2.15 -2.44
N ILE A 32 10.64 2.35 -3.72
CA ILE A 32 9.55 3.20 -4.16
C ILE A 32 8.56 2.38 -4.97
N TYR A 33 7.31 2.38 -4.51
CA TYR A 33 6.18 1.85 -5.22
C TYR A 33 5.50 2.98 -6.01
N LEU A 34 5.12 2.70 -7.25
CA LEU A 34 4.37 3.63 -8.10
C LEU A 34 3.42 2.88 -9.03
N GLY A 35 2.47 3.59 -9.63
CA GLY A 35 1.39 3.00 -10.43
C GLY A 35 0.02 3.30 -9.83
N GLU A 36 -1.02 2.81 -10.50
CA GLU A 36 -2.42 3.02 -10.12
C GLU A 36 -2.99 1.71 -9.56
N SER A 37 -3.31 1.69 -8.27
CA SER A 37 -3.81 0.50 -7.57
C SER A 37 -5.32 0.56 -7.24
N VAL A 38 -6.00 1.69 -7.51
CA VAL A 38 -7.37 1.96 -7.09
C VAL A 38 -8.36 1.94 -8.26
N CYS A 39 -8.11 2.67 -9.34
CA CYS A 39 -9.08 2.84 -10.42
C CYS A 39 -8.47 3.25 -11.77
N THR A 40 -8.70 2.45 -12.81
CA THR A 40 -8.27 2.71 -14.19
C THR A 40 -8.87 3.95 -14.85
N LYS A 41 -9.93 4.53 -14.29
CA LYS A 41 -10.49 5.79 -14.82
C LYS A 41 -9.63 7.01 -14.51
N ARG A 42 -8.66 6.90 -13.60
CA ARG A 42 -7.67 7.95 -13.27
C ARG A 42 -6.57 7.98 -14.33
N ARG A 43 -6.94 8.37 -15.55
CA ARG A 43 -6.15 8.18 -16.78
C ARG A 43 -5.08 9.24 -17.04
N GLU A 44 -4.76 10.07 -16.06
CA GLU A 44 -3.75 11.11 -16.25
C GLU A 44 -2.36 10.53 -16.50
N MET A 45 -2.05 9.39 -15.89
CA MET A 45 -0.83 8.62 -16.14
C MET A 45 -1.17 7.30 -16.85
N LYS A 46 -0.56 7.06 -18.01
CA LYS A 46 -0.68 5.77 -18.72
C LYS A 46 0.46 4.84 -18.32
N VAL A 47 0.36 3.57 -18.71
CA VAL A 47 1.40 2.55 -18.50
C VAL A 47 2.80 3.05 -18.90
N GLY A 48 2.93 3.71 -20.06
CA GLY A 48 4.22 4.21 -20.53
C GLY A 48 4.81 5.32 -19.65
N ASP A 49 3.95 6.22 -19.16
CA ASP A 49 4.35 7.33 -18.30
C ASP A 49 4.85 6.81 -16.94
N TRP A 50 4.13 5.82 -16.37
CA TRP A 50 4.56 5.14 -15.15
C TRP A 50 5.90 4.41 -15.29
N LEU A 51 6.12 3.71 -16.41
CA LEU A 51 7.38 3.01 -16.66
C LEU A 51 8.54 3.97 -16.91
N ALA A 52 8.31 5.10 -17.59
CA ALA A 52 9.33 6.13 -17.77
C ALA A 52 9.75 6.74 -16.43
N LEU A 53 8.77 7.07 -15.57
CA LEU A 53 9.04 7.57 -14.22
C LEU A 53 9.77 6.52 -13.36
N ALA A 54 9.41 5.24 -13.48
CA ALA A 54 10.11 4.14 -12.81
C ALA A 54 11.59 4.07 -13.21
N GLN A 55 11.91 4.24 -14.50
CA GLN A 55 13.28 4.28 -15.00
C GLN A 55 14.07 5.47 -14.46
N GLU A 56 13.44 6.64 -14.32
CA GLU A 56 14.08 7.80 -13.70
C GLU A 56 14.40 7.55 -12.23
N ILE A 57 13.45 7.00 -11.47
CA ILE A 57 13.65 6.67 -10.06
C ILE A 57 14.74 5.61 -9.90
N ALA A 58 14.74 4.57 -10.74
CA ALA A 58 15.71 3.49 -10.65
C ALA A 58 17.17 3.96 -10.84
N LYS A 59 17.41 5.02 -11.62
CA LYS A 59 18.75 5.63 -11.78
C LYS A 59 19.33 6.18 -10.48
N SER A 60 18.49 6.45 -9.47
CA SER A 60 18.93 6.87 -8.14
C SER A 60 19.42 5.72 -7.24
N GLY A 61 19.33 4.48 -7.70
CA GLY A 61 19.74 3.28 -6.96
C GLY A 61 18.66 2.71 -6.04
N LYS A 62 17.45 3.28 -6.03
CA LYS A 62 16.30 2.76 -5.28
C LYS A 62 15.69 1.55 -5.97
N GLN A 63 15.17 0.60 -5.21
CA GLN A 63 14.35 -0.47 -5.78
C GLN A 63 12.99 0.09 -6.19
N VAL A 64 12.56 -0.21 -7.41
CA VAL A 64 11.28 0.26 -7.93
C VAL A 64 10.30 -0.90 -8.07
N VAL A 65 9.06 -0.70 -7.62
CA VAL A 65 7.98 -1.68 -7.70
C VAL A 65 6.73 -1.06 -8.32
N ILE A 66 6.20 -1.68 -9.37
CA ILE A 66 4.99 -1.21 -10.05
C ILE A 66 3.76 -1.83 -9.39
N SER A 67 2.91 -0.99 -8.83
CA SER A 67 1.67 -1.38 -8.15
C SER A 67 0.53 -1.53 -9.15
N THR A 68 -0.11 -2.69 -9.14
CA THR A 68 -1.26 -3.00 -10.00
C THR A 68 -2.59 -2.83 -9.25
N LEU A 69 -3.70 -2.81 -9.99
CA LEU A 69 -5.04 -2.64 -9.43
C LEU A 69 -5.40 -3.71 -8.41
N ALA A 70 -6.04 -3.29 -7.33
CA ALA A 70 -6.65 -4.18 -6.35
C ALA A 70 -7.95 -4.84 -6.84
N LEU A 71 -8.59 -4.30 -7.87
CA LEU A 71 -9.84 -4.85 -8.40
C LEU A 71 -9.96 -4.67 -9.91
N LEU A 72 -9.69 -5.75 -10.64
CA LEU A 72 -9.91 -5.87 -12.08
C LEU A 72 -11.39 -6.17 -12.37
N GLN A 73 -11.98 -5.38 -13.26
CA GLN A 73 -13.43 -5.37 -13.55
C GLN A 73 -13.74 -5.40 -15.04
N ALA A 74 -12.78 -5.09 -15.92
CA ALA A 74 -12.99 -5.09 -17.36
C ALA A 74 -11.85 -5.76 -18.15
N PRO A 75 -12.15 -6.37 -19.32
CA PRO A 75 -11.12 -6.96 -20.18
C PRO A 75 -10.03 -5.99 -20.64
N SER A 76 -10.35 -4.71 -20.79
CA SER A 76 -9.35 -3.68 -21.14
C SER A 76 -8.26 -3.53 -20.07
N GLU A 77 -8.62 -3.75 -18.80
CA GLU A 77 -7.69 -3.63 -17.66
C GLU A 77 -6.72 -4.83 -17.64
N LEU A 78 -7.15 -6.01 -18.12
CA LEU A 78 -6.26 -7.16 -18.32
C LEU A 78 -5.19 -6.88 -19.38
N ASN A 79 -5.52 -6.11 -20.43
CA ASN A 79 -4.54 -5.73 -21.46
C ASN A 79 -3.49 -4.76 -20.89
N GLU A 80 -3.89 -3.81 -20.04
CA GLU A 80 -2.96 -2.92 -19.35
C GLU A 80 -2.10 -3.68 -18.34
N LEU A 81 -2.72 -4.56 -17.54
CA LEU A 81 -2.01 -5.42 -16.61
C LEU A 81 -0.94 -6.26 -17.32
N LYS A 82 -1.28 -6.86 -18.46
CA LYS A 82 -0.31 -7.64 -19.25
C LYS A 82 0.93 -6.81 -19.60
N ARG A 83 0.77 -5.53 -19.98
CA ARG A 83 1.89 -4.63 -20.28
C ARG A 83 2.73 -4.34 -19.04
N TYR A 84 2.12 -4.20 -17.86
CA TYR A 84 2.85 -4.05 -16.61
C TYR A 84 3.61 -5.33 -16.25
N VAL A 85 3.01 -6.51 -16.36
CA VAL A 85 3.70 -7.78 -16.07
C VAL A 85 4.85 -8.03 -17.04
N GLU A 86 4.67 -7.69 -18.31
CA GLU A 86 5.67 -7.86 -19.37
C GLU A 86 6.65 -6.69 -19.48
N ASN A 87 6.76 -5.84 -18.45
CA ASN A 87 7.63 -4.66 -18.48
C ASN A 87 9.13 -5.00 -18.56
N GLY A 88 9.53 -6.18 -18.09
CA GLY A 88 10.88 -6.73 -18.25
C GLY A 88 11.97 -6.15 -17.34
N GLU A 89 11.65 -5.16 -16.50
CA GLU A 89 12.65 -4.39 -15.74
C GLU A 89 12.32 -4.29 -14.25
N PHE A 90 11.08 -3.96 -13.92
CA PHE A 90 10.61 -3.66 -12.57
C PHE A 90 9.78 -4.78 -11.97
N LEU A 91 9.91 -4.93 -10.65
CA LEU A 91 9.09 -5.84 -9.86
C LEU A 91 7.64 -5.37 -9.88
N ILE A 92 6.70 -6.31 -9.84
CA ILE A 92 5.27 -6.00 -9.80
C ILE A 92 4.72 -6.29 -8.41
N GLU A 93 3.95 -5.35 -7.86
CA GLU A 93 3.05 -5.63 -6.75
C GLU A 93 1.70 -6.11 -7.28
N ALA A 94 1.39 -7.37 -6.96
CA ALA A 94 0.13 -8.01 -7.23
C ALA A 94 -0.89 -7.67 -6.13
N ASN A 95 -1.94 -6.94 -6.51
CA ASN A 95 -3.06 -6.61 -5.63
C ASN A 95 -4.34 -7.38 -5.97
N ASP A 96 -4.32 -8.19 -7.04
CA ASP A 96 -5.38 -9.13 -7.44
C ASP A 96 -4.77 -10.46 -7.95
N LEU A 97 -5.54 -11.55 -7.87
CA LEU A 97 -5.10 -12.88 -8.30
C LEU A 97 -4.85 -12.98 -9.82
N GLY A 98 -5.46 -12.10 -10.63
CA GLY A 98 -5.14 -11.96 -12.05
C GLY A 98 -3.66 -11.60 -12.26
N THR A 99 -3.12 -10.67 -11.46
CA THR A 99 -1.69 -10.31 -11.50
C THR A 99 -0.82 -11.47 -11.04
N VAL A 100 -1.20 -12.15 -9.95
CA VAL A 100 -0.48 -13.33 -9.42
C VAL A 100 -0.39 -14.41 -10.50
N ASN A 101 -1.50 -14.76 -11.13
CA ASN A 101 -1.54 -15.80 -12.16
C ASN A 101 -0.70 -15.41 -13.38
N MET A 102 -0.80 -14.17 -13.86
CA MET A 102 -0.01 -13.72 -15.02
C MET A 102 1.50 -13.72 -14.74
N ALA A 103 1.92 -13.37 -13.52
CA ALA A 103 3.32 -13.41 -13.11
C ALA A 103 3.82 -14.86 -12.99
N ALA A 104 3.03 -15.73 -12.33
CA ALA A 104 3.34 -17.15 -12.15
C ALA A 104 3.48 -17.89 -13.48
N ASP A 105 2.57 -17.68 -14.42
CA ASP A 105 2.60 -18.28 -15.76
C ASP A 105 3.88 -17.91 -16.55
N ARG A 106 4.48 -16.76 -16.22
CA ARG A 106 5.72 -16.26 -16.84
C ARG A 106 6.97 -16.54 -16.00
N GLY A 107 6.82 -17.16 -14.82
CA GLY A 107 7.92 -17.38 -13.89
C GLY A 107 8.56 -16.09 -13.37
N LEU A 108 7.79 -15.00 -13.30
CA LEU A 108 8.28 -13.70 -12.84
C LEU A 108 8.07 -13.56 -11.32
N PRO A 109 9.05 -12.97 -10.60
CA PRO A 109 8.87 -12.68 -9.19
C PRO A 109 7.86 -11.55 -8.98
N PHE A 110 7.17 -11.54 -7.84
CA PHE A 110 6.22 -10.48 -7.50
C PHE A 110 6.17 -10.19 -5.99
N VAL A 111 5.70 -8.98 -5.64
CA VAL A 111 5.27 -8.63 -4.29
C VAL A 111 3.79 -8.96 -4.16
N ALA A 112 3.41 -9.74 -3.15
CA ALA A 112 2.03 -9.91 -2.75
C ALA A 112 1.60 -8.69 -1.92
N GLY A 113 0.79 -7.80 -2.50
CA GLY A 113 0.28 -6.62 -1.82
C GLY A 113 -0.79 -6.97 -0.77
N HIS A 114 -1.02 -6.05 0.17
CA HIS A 114 -1.97 -6.27 1.27
C HIS A 114 -3.42 -6.51 0.77
N ALA A 115 -3.77 -6.03 -0.43
CA ALA A 115 -5.08 -6.22 -1.04
C ALA A 115 -5.42 -7.69 -1.37
N LEU A 116 -4.41 -8.57 -1.44
CA LEU A 116 -4.64 -10.01 -1.65
C LEU A 116 -5.24 -10.72 -0.43
N ASN A 117 -5.28 -10.07 0.74
CA ASN A 117 -5.94 -10.59 1.94
C ASN A 117 -5.46 -12.00 2.31
N CYS A 118 -4.13 -12.17 2.40
CA CYS A 118 -3.52 -13.46 2.73
C CYS A 118 -3.42 -13.65 4.25
N TYR A 119 -4.27 -14.51 4.80
CA TYR A 119 -4.46 -14.72 6.25
C TYR A 119 -3.95 -16.05 6.79
N ASN A 120 -3.14 -16.82 6.06
CA ASN A 120 -2.64 -18.09 6.60
C ASN A 120 -1.37 -18.56 5.88
N ALA A 121 -0.58 -19.37 6.59
CA ALA A 121 0.72 -19.83 6.11
C ALA A 121 0.59 -20.77 4.89
N TYR A 122 -0.52 -21.50 4.74
CA TYR A 122 -0.72 -22.38 3.58
C TYR A 122 -0.94 -21.60 2.29
N THR A 123 -1.71 -20.51 2.33
CA THR A 123 -1.89 -19.59 1.20
C THR A 123 -0.58 -18.86 0.89
N LEU A 124 0.16 -18.40 1.91
CA LEU A 124 1.50 -17.83 1.68
C LEU A 124 2.45 -18.81 1.01
N ARG A 125 2.43 -20.08 1.41
CA ARG A 125 3.24 -21.12 0.79
C ARG A 125 2.86 -21.35 -0.69
N LEU A 126 1.58 -21.22 -1.03
CA LEU A 126 1.13 -21.29 -2.43
C LEU A 126 1.68 -20.10 -3.23
N LEU A 127 1.53 -18.88 -2.71
CA LEU A 127 2.06 -17.67 -3.37
C LEU A 127 3.58 -17.72 -3.51
N HIS A 128 4.30 -18.19 -2.49
CA HIS A 128 5.75 -18.39 -2.54
C HIS A 128 6.14 -19.37 -3.65
N LYS A 129 5.43 -20.50 -3.80
CA LYS A 129 5.64 -21.44 -4.92
C LYS A 129 5.34 -20.83 -6.29
N GLN A 130 4.49 -19.80 -6.35
CA GLN A 130 4.14 -19.09 -7.58
C GLN A 130 5.13 -17.95 -7.92
N GLY A 131 6.12 -17.67 -7.08
CA GLY A 131 7.13 -16.62 -7.32
C GLY A 131 7.01 -15.39 -6.42
N MET A 132 6.18 -15.41 -5.37
CA MET A 132 6.13 -14.34 -4.38
C MET A 132 7.49 -14.22 -3.66
N MET A 133 8.11 -13.05 -3.75
CA MET A 133 9.38 -12.75 -3.06
C MET A 133 9.20 -11.85 -1.84
N ARG A 134 8.06 -11.16 -1.75
CA ARG A 134 7.70 -10.26 -0.65
C ARG A 134 6.22 -10.35 -0.38
N TRP A 135 5.85 -10.33 0.88
CA TRP A 135 4.46 -10.29 1.33
C TRP A 135 4.23 -9.06 2.20
N CYS A 136 3.29 -8.21 1.77
CA CYS A 136 2.76 -7.11 2.56
C CYS A 136 1.57 -7.62 3.37
N MET A 137 1.68 -7.58 4.69
CA MET A 137 0.66 -8.10 5.61
C MET A 137 -0.68 -7.34 5.43
N PRO A 138 -1.84 -8.04 5.52
CA PRO A 138 -3.13 -7.37 5.62
C PRO A 138 -3.17 -6.36 6.78
N VAL A 139 -3.80 -5.21 6.52
CA VAL A 139 -3.67 -3.99 7.32
C VAL A 139 -4.37 -4.04 8.69
N GLU A 140 -5.29 -4.99 8.86
CA GLU A 140 -6.13 -5.17 10.04
C GLU A 140 -5.56 -6.17 11.05
N LEU A 141 -4.40 -6.77 10.77
CA LEU A 141 -3.80 -7.81 11.61
C LEU A 141 -2.82 -7.23 12.64
N SER A 142 -2.71 -7.90 13.78
CA SER A 142 -1.86 -7.46 14.88
C SER A 142 -0.43 -8.00 14.78
N ARG A 143 0.49 -7.41 15.57
CA ARG A 143 1.86 -7.94 15.73
C ARG A 143 1.86 -9.39 16.18
N ASP A 144 1.02 -9.72 17.17
CA ASP A 144 0.92 -11.08 17.71
C ASP A 144 0.46 -12.05 16.62
N TRP A 145 -0.48 -11.63 15.77
CA TRP A 145 -0.94 -12.45 14.66
C TRP A 145 0.19 -12.69 13.65
N LEU A 146 0.96 -11.65 13.31
CA LEU A 146 2.12 -11.75 12.43
C LEU A 146 3.14 -12.76 12.97
N ALA A 147 3.52 -12.63 14.25
CA ALA A 147 4.49 -13.53 14.88
C ALA A 147 4.03 -15.00 14.81
N ASN A 148 2.76 -15.27 15.13
CA ASN A 148 2.19 -16.62 15.05
C ASN A 148 2.18 -17.17 13.61
N LEU A 149 1.87 -16.33 12.62
CA LEU A 149 1.89 -16.73 11.22
C LEU A 149 3.31 -17.06 10.75
N LEU A 150 4.29 -16.22 11.09
CA LEU A 150 5.68 -16.44 10.70
C LEU A 150 6.25 -17.72 11.33
N GLN A 151 5.88 -18.03 12.57
CA GLN A 151 6.19 -19.32 13.20
C GLN A 151 5.60 -20.50 12.40
N GLN A 152 4.35 -20.40 11.95
CA GLN A 152 3.77 -21.44 11.07
C GLN A 152 4.53 -21.56 9.75
N CYS A 153 5.02 -20.46 9.19
CA CYS A 153 5.86 -20.48 7.99
C CYS A 153 7.23 -21.16 8.24
N ASP A 154 7.80 -20.99 9.44
CA ASP A 154 9.02 -21.70 9.87
C ASP A 154 8.76 -23.20 10.02
N GLU A 155 7.67 -23.59 10.68
CA GLU A 155 7.25 -25.00 10.84
C GLU A 155 7.00 -25.68 9.49
N LEU A 156 6.48 -24.93 8.51
CA LEU A 156 6.28 -25.39 7.13
C LEU A 156 7.55 -25.29 6.26
N GLY A 157 8.67 -24.78 6.79
CA GLY A 157 9.99 -24.78 6.18
C GLY A 157 10.21 -23.77 5.05
N PHE A 158 9.49 -22.64 5.02
CA PHE A 158 9.61 -21.65 3.93
C PHE A 158 9.69 -20.18 4.36
N ARG A 159 9.72 -19.88 5.67
CA ARG A 159 9.82 -18.49 6.19
C ARG A 159 10.96 -17.69 5.59
N GLN A 160 12.13 -18.30 5.40
CA GLN A 160 13.33 -17.63 4.88
C GLN A 160 13.28 -17.34 3.37
N GLY A 161 12.19 -17.71 2.69
CA GLY A 161 12.03 -17.56 1.24
C GLY A 161 11.42 -16.23 0.77
N PHE A 162 10.99 -15.35 1.68
CA PHE A 162 10.35 -14.08 1.31
C PHE A 162 10.57 -12.98 2.36
N GLU A 163 10.52 -11.73 1.91
CA GLU A 163 10.53 -10.52 2.76
C GLU A 163 9.12 -10.25 3.33
N VAL A 164 9.06 -9.83 4.60
CA VAL A 164 7.82 -9.37 5.26
C VAL A 164 7.77 -7.84 5.26
N GLU A 165 6.67 -7.29 4.76
CA GLU A 165 6.43 -5.86 4.71
C GLU A 165 5.16 -5.48 5.48
N VAL A 166 5.19 -4.33 6.16
CA VAL A 166 4.05 -3.80 6.93
C VAL A 166 3.76 -2.36 6.53
N LEU A 167 2.51 -2.08 6.12
CA LEU A 167 2.02 -0.71 6.00
C LEU A 167 1.96 -0.07 7.40
N SER A 168 2.88 0.85 7.65
CA SER A 168 3.19 1.40 8.97
C SER A 168 2.82 2.87 9.11
N TYR A 169 2.50 3.55 8.02
CA TYR A 169 2.01 4.93 8.02
C TYR A 169 0.97 5.18 6.93
N GLY A 170 -0.07 5.94 7.27
CA GLY A 170 -1.11 6.42 6.34
C GLY A 170 -2.48 5.80 6.59
N HIS A 171 -3.48 6.21 5.81
CA HIS A 171 -4.82 5.63 5.91
C HIS A 171 -4.82 4.20 5.37
N LEU A 172 -5.36 3.26 6.14
CA LEU A 172 -5.37 1.83 5.81
C LEU A 172 -6.48 1.52 4.82
N PRO A 173 -6.23 0.89 3.65
CA PRO A 173 -7.30 0.44 2.75
C PRO A 173 -8.02 -0.80 3.33
N LEU A 174 -9.09 -0.57 4.11
CA LEU A 174 -9.80 -1.62 4.85
C LEU A 174 -10.74 -2.45 3.97
N ALA A 175 -11.30 -1.87 2.92
CA ALA A 175 -12.22 -2.56 2.03
C ALA A 175 -12.21 -1.98 0.62
N TYR A 176 -12.53 -2.83 -0.35
CA TYR A 176 -12.66 -2.49 -1.76
C TYR A 176 -14.07 -2.83 -2.27
N SER A 177 -14.62 -2.01 -3.16
CA SER A 177 -15.95 -2.21 -3.73
C SER A 177 -15.92 -2.13 -5.25
N ALA A 178 -16.74 -2.95 -5.92
CA ALA A 178 -16.96 -2.79 -7.36
C ALA A 178 -17.62 -1.43 -7.68
N ARG A 179 -18.31 -0.83 -6.71
CA ARG A 179 -18.92 0.50 -6.81
C ARG A 179 -17.96 1.57 -6.27
N CYS A 180 -17.95 2.74 -6.90
CA CYS A 180 -17.16 3.88 -6.43
C CYS A 180 -17.93 4.65 -5.36
N PHE A 181 -17.44 4.63 -4.12
CA PHE A 181 -18.04 5.34 -3.00
C PHE A 181 -17.95 6.86 -3.16
N THR A 182 -16.85 7.38 -3.72
CA THR A 182 -16.71 8.82 -4.00
C THR A 182 -17.76 9.28 -5.03
N ALA A 183 -17.95 8.54 -6.13
CA ALA A 183 -18.97 8.86 -7.11
C ALA A 183 -20.38 8.80 -6.50
N ARG A 184 -20.66 7.76 -5.70
CA ARG A 184 -21.94 7.62 -5.01
C ARG A 184 -22.20 8.78 -4.04
N SER A 185 -21.17 9.31 -3.38
CA SER A 185 -21.29 10.46 -2.49
C SER A 185 -21.68 11.76 -3.21
N GLU A 186 -21.40 11.87 -4.52
CA GLU A 186 -21.91 12.93 -5.40
C GLU A 186 -23.19 12.53 -6.13
N ASN A 187 -23.85 11.44 -5.71
CA ASN A 187 -25.05 10.88 -6.32
C ASN A 187 -24.87 10.50 -7.81
N ARG A 188 -23.66 10.07 -8.19
CA ARG A 188 -23.30 9.65 -9.55
C ARG A 188 -23.09 8.14 -9.64
N GLY A 189 -23.33 7.59 -10.83
CA GLY A 189 -22.88 6.24 -11.19
C GLY A 189 -21.36 6.18 -11.39
N LYS A 190 -20.76 4.98 -11.29
CA LYS A 190 -19.32 4.80 -11.49
C LYS A 190 -18.89 5.15 -12.92
N ASP A 191 -19.68 4.75 -13.91
CA ASP A 191 -19.38 4.96 -15.33
C ASP A 191 -19.44 6.45 -15.71
N GLU A 192 -20.29 7.22 -15.03
CA GLU A 192 -20.49 8.66 -15.21
C GLU A 192 -19.87 9.48 -14.06
N CYS A 193 -18.83 8.94 -13.41
CA CYS A 193 -18.24 9.57 -12.23
C CYS A 193 -17.52 10.91 -12.52
N GLU A 194 -17.26 11.23 -13.79
CA GLU A 194 -16.52 12.43 -14.23
C GLU A 194 -15.21 12.64 -13.46
N THR A 195 -14.57 11.54 -13.07
CA THR A 195 -13.34 11.52 -12.25
C THR A 195 -13.39 12.43 -11.01
N CYS A 196 -14.58 12.57 -10.41
CA CYS A 196 -14.86 13.47 -9.28
C CYS A 196 -13.93 13.28 -8.06
N CYS A 197 -13.25 12.14 -7.92
CA CYS A 197 -12.25 11.94 -6.88
C CYS A 197 -11.10 12.95 -6.91
N ILE A 198 -10.86 13.65 -8.02
CA ILE A 198 -9.83 14.69 -8.12
C ILE A 198 -10.12 15.89 -7.21
N LYS A 199 -11.39 16.12 -6.87
CA LYS A 199 -11.82 17.18 -5.94
C LYS A 199 -11.47 16.86 -4.48
N TYR A 200 -11.05 15.63 -4.20
CA TYR A 200 -10.81 15.10 -2.87
C TYR A 200 -9.38 14.51 -2.81
N PRO A 201 -8.33 15.36 -2.82
CA PRO A 201 -6.93 14.91 -2.90
C PRO A 201 -6.46 14.10 -1.68
N GLN A 202 -7.21 14.13 -0.58
CA GLN A 202 -7.02 13.31 0.62
C GLN A 202 -8.21 12.38 0.88
N GLY A 203 -9.07 12.16 -0.11
CA GLY A 203 -10.32 11.42 0.03
C GLY A 203 -11.42 12.20 0.76
N ARG A 204 -12.54 11.53 1.04
CA ARG A 204 -13.72 12.13 1.65
C ARG A 204 -13.97 11.54 3.03
N ILE A 205 -13.93 12.39 4.05
CA ILE A 205 -14.22 12.01 5.44
C ILE A 205 -15.67 11.53 5.57
N VAL A 206 -15.85 10.47 6.36
CA VAL A 206 -17.15 9.92 6.74
C VAL A 206 -17.23 9.86 8.25
N ASN A 207 -18.31 10.45 8.77
CA ASN A 207 -18.61 10.47 10.20
C ASN A 207 -19.73 9.48 10.54
N SER A 208 -19.71 8.98 11.78
CA SER A 208 -20.83 8.27 12.39
C SER A 208 -22.02 9.20 12.67
N GLN A 209 -23.12 8.65 13.18
CA GLN A 209 -24.28 9.45 13.59
C GLN A 209 -23.98 10.32 14.83
N GLU A 210 -22.99 9.91 15.62
CA GLU A 210 -22.43 10.62 16.77
C GLU A 210 -21.35 11.65 16.37
N ASN A 211 -21.19 11.91 15.06
CA ASN A 211 -20.22 12.86 14.51
C ASN A 211 -18.74 12.50 14.77
N GLN A 212 -18.43 11.21 14.97
CA GLN A 212 -17.06 10.72 15.04
C GLN A 212 -16.56 10.33 13.64
N GLN A 213 -15.37 10.77 13.26
CA GLN A 213 -14.73 10.32 12.02
C GLN A 213 -14.40 8.83 12.11
N VAL A 214 -14.92 8.04 11.18
CA VAL A 214 -14.76 6.58 11.16
C VAL A 214 -13.99 6.10 9.94
N PHE A 215 -14.18 6.75 8.79
CA PHE A 215 -13.57 6.34 7.52
C PHE A 215 -13.19 7.52 6.64
N VAL A 216 -12.29 7.25 5.70
CA VAL A 216 -12.03 8.10 4.53
C VAL A 216 -12.37 7.31 3.26
N LEU A 217 -13.18 7.88 2.38
CA LEU A 217 -13.54 7.28 1.10
C LEU A 217 -12.61 7.76 0.00
N ASN A 218 -12.02 6.81 -0.74
CA ASN A 218 -11.14 7.10 -1.87
C ASN A 218 -11.47 6.20 -3.06
N GLY A 219 -12.31 6.69 -3.97
CA GLY A 219 -12.77 5.92 -5.12
C GLY A 219 -13.54 4.68 -4.68
N ILE A 220 -12.96 3.50 -4.91
CA ILE A 220 -13.54 2.20 -4.52
C ILE A 220 -13.15 1.76 -3.10
N GLN A 221 -12.23 2.49 -2.45
CA GLN A 221 -11.69 2.13 -1.15
C GLN A 221 -12.49 2.78 -0.02
N THR A 222 -12.74 1.99 1.02
CA THR A 222 -13.04 2.50 2.37
C THR A 222 -11.77 2.37 3.18
N MET A 223 -11.24 3.51 3.64
CA MET A 223 -9.97 3.57 4.37
C MET A 223 -10.22 3.90 5.84
N SER A 224 -9.25 3.63 6.72
CA SER A 224 -9.31 4.02 8.13
C SER A 224 -9.60 5.52 8.27
N GLY A 225 -10.41 5.88 9.28
CA GLY A 225 -10.71 7.28 9.58
C GLY A 225 -9.47 8.07 9.98
N TYR A 226 -8.66 7.52 10.87
CA TYR A 226 -7.42 8.14 11.34
C TYR A 226 -6.20 7.60 10.59
N CYS A 227 -5.14 8.39 10.58
CA CYS A 227 -3.86 8.01 9.99
C CYS A 227 -3.22 6.91 10.85
N TYR A 228 -2.97 5.75 10.28
CA TYR A 228 -2.24 4.72 11.00
C TYR A 228 -0.79 5.14 11.18
N ASN A 229 -0.21 5.02 12.37
CA ASN A 229 1.18 5.38 12.63
C ASN A 229 1.84 4.40 13.60
N LEU A 230 2.80 3.63 13.09
CA LEU A 230 3.60 2.67 13.84
C LEU A 230 5.04 3.14 14.11
N GLY A 231 5.32 4.43 13.98
CA GLY A 231 6.67 4.97 14.15
C GLY A 231 7.25 4.73 15.55
N ASN A 232 6.40 4.57 16.57
CA ASN A 232 6.81 4.20 17.93
C ASN A 232 6.87 2.68 18.18
N GLU A 233 6.47 1.87 17.21
CA GLU A 233 6.43 0.40 17.29
C GLU A 233 7.64 -0.28 16.62
N LEU A 234 8.55 0.49 16.03
CA LEU A 234 9.65 -0.03 15.20
C LEU A 234 10.55 -1.02 15.94
N THR A 235 10.77 -0.83 17.25
CA THR A 235 11.53 -1.78 18.08
C THR A 235 10.81 -3.12 18.19
N SER A 236 9.48 -3.13 18.21
CA SER A 236 8.66 -4.36 18.24
C SER A 236 8.62 -5.11 16.91
N MET A 237 9.08 -4.46 15.82
CA MET A 237 9.13 -5.04 14.48
C MET A 237 10.45 -5.78 14.20
N GLN A 238 11.47 -5.61 15.04
CA GLN A 238 12.76 -6.28 14.89
C GLN A 238 12.55 -7.80 14.79
N GLU A 239 13.26 -8.45 13.87
CA GLU A 239 13.16 -9.89 13.55
C GLU A 239 11.84 -10.34 12.90
N LEU A 240 10.79 -9.52 12.91
CA LEU A 240 9.49 -9.84 12.32
C LEU A 240 9.27 -9.20 10.96
N VAL A 241 9.73 -7.96 10.78
CA VAL A 241 9.46 -7.12 9.60
C VAL A 241 10.77 -6.77 8.92
N ASP A 242 10.83 -7.00 7.61
CA ASP A 242 11.99 -6.64 6.78
C ASP A 242 11.85 -5.21 6.23
N ILE A 243 10.61 -4.80 5.92
CA ILE A 243 10.29 -3.54 5.25
C ILE A 243 9.14 -2.79 5.96
N VAL A 244 9.40 -1.54 6.31
CA VAL A 244 8.42 -0.59 6.87
C VAL A 244 7.93 0.30 5.73
N ARG A 245 6.64 0.19 5.37
CA ARG A 245 6.06 0.94 4.24
C ARG A 245 5.24 2.12 4.74
N LEU A 246 5.45 3.30 4.17
CA LEU A 246 4.65 4.50 4.41
C LEU A 246 3.82 4.82 3.16
N SER A 247 2.52 5.01 3.31
CA SER A 247 1.63 5.45 2.22
C SER A 247 1.72 6.96 2.05
N PRO A 248 1.97 7.47 0.82
CA PRO A 248 1.91 8.89 0.52
C PRO A 248 0.58 9.54 0.89
N GLN A 249 0.64 10.65 1.62
CA GLN A 249 -0.47 11.58 1.86
C GLN A 249 -0.19 12.98 1.29
N GLY A 250 1.07 13.23 0.96
CA GLY A 250 1.61 14.50 0.49
C GLY A 250 3.13 14.48 0.64
N VAL A 251 3.79 15.59 0.29
CA VAL A 251 5.26 15.74 0.35
C VAL A 251 5.82 15.58 1.77
N GLU A 252 5.03 15.88 2.79
CA GLU A 252 5.35 15.69 4.20
C GLU A 252 5.60 14.22 4.58
N THR A 253 5.07 13.28 3.79
CA THR A 253 5.36 11.85 3.98
C THR A 253 6.86 11.55 3.79
N LEU A 254 7.56 12.33 2.97
CA LEU A 254 9.00 12.16 2.78
C LEU A 254 9.79 12.55 4.04
N ALA A 255 9.37 13.59 4.76
CA ALA A 255 9.95 13.94 6.06
C ALA A 255 9.57 12.94 7.16
N MET A 256 8.37 12.34 7.05
CA MET A 256 7.94 11.27 7.95
C MET A 256 8.81 10.01 7.81
N LEU A 257 9.28 9.67 6.60
CA LEU A 257 10.25 8.59 6.39
C LEU A 257 11.53 8.80 7.21
N ASP A 258 12.06 10.03 7.20
CA ASP A 258 13.26 10.37 7.98
C ASP A 258 13.01 10.26 9.48
N SER A 259 11.83 10.69 9.94
CA SER A 259 11.41 10.60 11.34
C SER A 259 11.27 9.14 11.80
N PHE A 260 10.69 8.29 10.96
CA PHE A 260 10.60 6.85 11.18
C PHE A 260 12.00 6.20 11.25
N ARG A 261 12.90 6.56 10.34
CA ARG A 261 14.29 6.07 10.38
C ARG A 261 15.02 6.50 11.64
N ALA A 262 14.87 7.76 12.04
CA ALA A 262 15.51 8.29 13.24
C ALA A 262 15.04 7.59 14.53
N ASN A 263 13.80 7.07 14.53
CA ASN A 263 13.25 6.32 15.66
C ASN A 263 13.37 4.79 15.54
N GLU A 264 14.17 4.24 14.61
CA GLU A 264 14.28 2.77 14.43
C GLU A 264 14.71 2.04 15.72
N GLN A 265 15.50 2.70 16.57
CA GLN A 265 15.95 2.20 17.87
C GLN A 265 15.08 2.65 19.05
N GLY A 266 13.97 3.36 18.81
CA GLY A 266 13.08 3.87 19.85
C GLY A 266 13.62 5.08 20.64
N GLN A 267 14.66 5.75 20.12
CA GLN A 267 15.36 6.84 20.83
C GLN A 267 14.81 8.24 20.50
N GLN A 268 13.98 8.36 19.46
CA GLN A 268 13.39 9.62 18.99
C GLN A 268 11.88 9.43 18.78
N PRO A 269 11.12 9.15 19.85
CA PRO A 269 9.70 8.82 19.73
C PRO A 269 8.93 9.95 19.05
N LEU A 270 8.01 9.56 18.17
CA LEU A 270 7.11 10.47 17.49
C LEU A 270 5.99 10.90 18.44
N THR A 271 5.62 12.17 18.39
CA THR A 271 4.43 12.67 19.09
C THR A 271 3.20 12.26 18.30
N LEU A 272 2.41 11.33 18.84
CA LEU A 272 1.16 10.88 18.22
C LEU A 272 -0.04 11.61 18.82
N THR A 273 -0.97 12.03 17.97
CA THR A 273 -2.17 12.77 18.40
C THR A 273 -3.41 11.89 18.35
N ASP A 274 -4.08 11.73 19.49
CA ASP A 274 -5.33 10.97 19.58
C ASP A 274 -6.42 11.57 18.68
N HIS A 275 -7.28 10.71 18.13
CA HIS A 275 -8.31 11.06 17.13
C HIS A 275 -7.77 11.72 15.84
N THR A 276 -6.46 11.68 15.60
CA THR A 276 -5.82 12.04 14.33
C THR A 276 -5.03 10.86 13.78
N GLU A 277 -4.36 10.15 14.70
CA GLU A 277 -3.57 8.97 14.42
C GLU A 277 -4.07 7.76 15.21
N CYS A 278 -3.77 6.56 14.73
CA CYS A 278 -4.11 5.31 15.40
C CYS A 278 -3.04 4.23 15.22
N ASN A 279 -3.00 3.26 16.14
CA ASN A 279 -2.13 2.08 16.06
C ASN A 279 -2.82 0.80 16.57
N GLY A 280 -4.15 0.86 16.75
CA GLY A 280 -4.90 -0.15 17.48
C GLY A 280 -4.81 -1.58 16.93
N TYR A 281 -4.81 -1.75 15.59
CA TYR A 281 -4.68 -3.09 15.00
C TYR A 281 -3.37 -3.78 15.39
N TRP A 282 -2.23 -3.08 15.27
CA TRP A 282 -0.93 -3.61 15.70
C TRP A 282 -0.94 -4.10 17.14
N ARG A 283 -1.59 -3.30 18.02
CA ARG A 283 -1.73 -3.53 19.47
C ARG A 283 -2.89 -4.46 19.85
N ARG A 284 -3.59 -5.05 18.88
CA ARG A 284 -4.71 -5.99 19.10
C ARG A 284 -5.89 -5.36 19.85
N VAL A 285 -6.17 -4.08 19.58
CA VAL A 285 -7.37 -3.37 20.02
C VAL A 285 -8.13 -2.83 18.80
N ALA A 286 -9.21 -2.07 19.00
CA ALA A 286 -9.97 -1.50 17.90
C ALA A 286 -9.08 -0.59 17.04
N GLY A 287 -9.16 -0.73 15.71
CA GLY A 287 -8.22 -0.07 14.79
C GLY A 287 -8.25 1.47 14.79
N LEU A 288 -9.30 2.07 15.35
CA LEU A 288 -9.43 3.53 15.52
C LEU A 288 -8.74 4.06 16.79
N GLU A 289 -8.31 3.18 17.69
CA GLU A 289 -7.70 3.56 18.96
C GLU A 289 -6.22 3.91 18.77
N LEU A 290 -5.77 4.86 19.58
CA LEU A 290 -4.35 5.16 19.79
C LEU A 290 -3.93 4.67 21.18
N VAL A 291 -2.99 3.74 21.21
CA VAL A 291 -2.39 3.23 22.46
C VAL A 291 -0.99 3.82 22.59
N GLN A 292 -0.75 4.54 23.68
CA GLN A 292 0.56 5.12 24.03
C GLN A 292 1.46 4.13 24.77
#